data_AF-A0A1Q8AXG2-F1
#
_entry.id   AF-A0A1Q8AXG2-F1
#
_cell.length_a   1.000
_cell.length_b   1.000
_cell.length_c   1.000
_cell.angle_alpha   90.00
_cell.angle_beta   90.00
_cell.angle_gamma   90.00
#
_symmetry.space_group_name_H-M   'P 1'
#
loop_
_entity.id
_entity.type
_entity.pdbx_description
1 polymer ?
#
loop_
_entity_poly.entity_id
_entity_poly.type
_entity_poly.pdbx_seq_one_letter_code
_entity_poly.pdbx_strand_id
1 'polypeptide(L)' 'MMSPDKAARAAIYLATSPELEGVTGKYFSRGKEERSSRESYDETSAERLWKLSAELTRLDV' A
#
# COMPACT_ATOMS: atom_id res chain seq x y z
N MET A 1 -3.98 -19.86 6.80
CA MET A 1 -4.25 -19.37 5.42
C MET A 1 -5.58 -18.62 5.45
N MET A 2 -5.69 -17.46 4.79
CA MET A 2 -6.96 -16.73 4.69
C MET A 2 -7.70 -17.19 3.42
N SER A 3 -9.03 -17.32 3.47
CA SER A 3 -9.82 -17.63 2.27
C SER A 3 -9.88 -16.43 1.33
N PRO A 4 -10.07 -16.65 0.01
CA PRO A 4 -10.23 -15.57 -0.96
C PRO A 4 -11.33 -14.57 -0.57
N ASP A 5 -12.50 -15.04 -0.12
CA ASP A 5 -13.60 -14.19 0.33
C ASP A 5 -13.21 -13.25 1.48
N LYS A 6 -12.44 -13.77 2.44
CA LYS A 6 -12.02 -12.98 3.60
C LYS A 6 -10.97 -11.93 3.22
N ALA A 7 -10.08 -12.25 2.28
CA ALA A 7 -9.13 -11.28 1.74
C ALA A 7 -9.83 -10.19 0.91
N ALA A 8 -10.80 -10.58 0.08
CA ALA A 8 -11.58 -9.67 -0.75
C ALA A 8 -12.36 -8.65 0.09
N ARG A 9 -12.97 -9.07 1.22
CA ARG A 9 -13.66 -8.16 2.13
C ARG A 9 -12.77 -7.03 2.64
N ALA A 10 -11.51 -7.31 2.96
CA ALA A 10 -10.57 -6.28 3.40
C ALA A 10 -10.26 -5.28 2.27
N ALA A 11 -10.02 -5.78 1.04
CA ALA A 11 -9.77 -4.92 -0.12
C ALA A 11 -10.97 -4.04 -0.47
N ILE A 12 -12.18 -4.60 -0.45
CA ILE A 12 -13.42 -3.86 -0.71
C ILE A 12 -13.60 -2.76 0.34
N TYR A 13 -13.45 -3.08 1.62
CA TYR A 13 -13.54 -2.11 2.70
C TYR A 13 -12.57 -0.92 2.52
N LEU A 14 -11.29 -1.20 2.22
CA LEU A 14 -10.29 -0.14 2.02
C LEU A 14 -10.59 0.74 0.79
N ALA A 15 -11.20 0.17 -0.25
CA ALA A 15 -11.49 0.88 -1.48
C ALA A 15 -12.80 1.69 -1.44
N THR A 16 -13.75 1.35 -0.56
CA THR A 16 -15.11 1.90 -0.62
C THR A 16 -15.65 2.49 0.68
N SER A 17 -14.97 2.31 1.82
CA SER A 17 -15.50 2.78 3.11
C SER A 17 -15.43 4.31 3.21
N PRO A 18 -16.56 5.01 3.46
CA PRO A 18 -16.57 6.46 3.64
C PRO A 18 -15.73 6.95 4.81
N GLU A 19 -15.49 6.11 5.82
CA GLU A 19 -14.66 6.46 6.98
C GLU A 19 -13.16 6.52 6.65
N LEU A 20 -12.76 6.03 5.47
CA LEU A 20 -11.39 6.09 4.96
C LEU A 20 -11.23 7.16 3.86
N GLU A 21 -12.27 7.94 3.57
CA GLU A 21 -12.20 9.06 2.63
C GLU A 21 -11.08 10.04 3.06
N GLY A 22 -10.15 10.33 2.14
CA GLY A 22 -9.01 11.22 2.40
C GLY A 22 -7.88 10.63 3.26
N VAL A 23 -7.99 9.39 3.75
CA VAL A 23 -6.92 8.72 4.49
C VAL A 23 -5.80 8.31 3.53
N THR A 24 -4.59 8.81 3.74
CA THR A 24 -3.41 8.52 2.91
C THR A 24 -2.19 8.16 3.77
N GLY A 25 -1.21 7.49 3.17
CA GLY A 25 0.06 7.14 3.85
C GLY A 25 -0.04 6.08 4.95
N LYS A 26 -1.20 5.42 5.10
CA LYS A 26 -1.44 4.37 6.10
C LYS A 26 -1.25 2.98 5.50
N TYR A 27 -0.81 2.05 6.32
CA TYR A 27 -0.70 0.64 5.97
C TYR A 27 -1.80 -0.17 6.67
N PHE A 28 -2.44 -1.08 5.94
CA PHE A 28 -3.50 -1.93 6.47
C PHE A 28 -3.17 -3.40 6.23
N SER A 29 -3.35 -4.20 7.29
CA SER A 29 -3.23 -5.64 7.25
C SER A 29 -4.57 -6.24 7.65
N ARG A 30 -5.17 -7.06 6.77
CA ARG A 30 -6.47 -7.73 6.99
C ARG A 30 -7.60 -6.75 7.39
N GLY A 31 -7.57 -5.54 6.83
CA GLY A 31 -8.57 -4.49 7.09
C GLY A 31 -8.35 -3.69 8.37
N LYS A 32 -7.19 -3.79 9.01
CA LYS A 32 -6.83 -3.01 10.20
C LYS A 32 -5.58 -2.19 9.95
N GLU A 33 -5.55 -0.95 10.42
CA GLU A 33 -4.34 -0.11 10.37
C GLU A 33 -3.28 -0.74 11.26
N GLU A 34 -2.09 -0.97 10.70
CA GLU A 34 -0.95 -1.56 11.41
C GLU A 34 0.34 -0.90 10.91
N ARG A 35 1.42 -1.00 11.69
CA ARG A 35 2.73 -0.54 11.25
C ARG A 35 3.36 -1.61 10.36
N SER A 36 3.88 -1.22 9.19
CA SER A 36 4.66 -2.08 8.32
C SER A 36 6.10 -2.23 8.81
N SER A 37 6.95 -2.91 8.03
CA SER A 37 8.37 -3.06 8.37
C SER A 37 9.07 -1.71 8.45
N ARG A 38 10.16 -1.64 9.22
CA ARG A 38 10.88 -0.37 9.44
C ARG A 38 11.43 0.20 8.14
N GLU A 39 11.89 -0.67 7.26
CA GLU A 39 12.50 -0.35 5.97
C GLU A 39 11.51 0.35 5.03
N SER A 40 10.20 0.10 5.16
CA SER A 40 9.20 0.76 4.31
C SER A 40 9.02 2.25 4.63
N TYR A 41 9.62 2.74 5.72
CA TYR A 41 9.58 4.14 6.12
C TYR A 41 10.88 4.90 5.75
N ASP A 42 11.83 4.24 5.07
CA ASP A 42 13.02 4.91 4.54
C ASP A 42 12.69 5.59 3.21
N GLU A 43 12.45 6.91 3.28
CA GLU A 43 12.12 7.74 2.13
C GLU A 43 13.24 7.77 1.08
N THR A 44 14.51 7.70 1.49
CA THR A 44 15.64 7.69 0.54
C THR A 44 15.64 6.41 -0.29
N SER A 45 15.36 5.27 0.35
CA SER A 45 15.21 3.99 -0.34
C SER A 45 13.98 3.99 -1.27
N ALA A 46 12.86 4.56 -0.84
CA ALA A 46 11.64 4.67 -1.64
C ALA A 46 11.85 5.51 -2.91
N GLU A 47 12.49 6.69 -2.80
CA GLU A 47 12.80 7.54 -3.94
C GLU A 47 13.73 6.86 -4.95
N ARG A 48 14.78 6.20 -4.46
CA ARG A 48 15.72 5.46 -5.31
C ARG A 48 15.01 4.32 -6.04
N LEU A 49 14.15 3.58 -5.34
CA LEU A 49 13.40 2.48 -5.93
C LEU A 49 12.46 2.97 -7.03
N TRP A 50 11.76 4.09 -6.81
CA TRP A 50 10.88 4.68 -7.82
C TRP A 50 11.63 5.03 -9.10
N LYS A 51 12.74 5.77 -8.99
CA LYS A 51 13.57 6.19 -10.15
C LYS A 51 14.04 4.99 -10.98
N LEU A 52 14.64 4.00 -10.32
CA LEU A 52 15.12 2.79 -10.99
C LEU A 52 13.97 2.01 -11.64
N SER A 53 12.83 1.90 -10.97
CA SER A 53 11.68 1.17 -11.51
C SER A 53 11.07 1.88 -12.72
N ALA A 54 10.97 3.21 -12.69
CA ALA A 54 10.53 4.01 -13.81
C ALA A 54 11.48 3.85 -15.02
N GLU A 55 12.80 3.92 -14.82
CA GLU A 55 13.80 3.67 -15.86
C GLU A 55 13.65 2.26 -16.48
N LEU A 56 13.54 1.22 -15.64
CA LEU A 56 13.41 -0.17 -16.09
C LEU A 56 12.13 -0.42 -16.89
N THR A 57 11.05 0.28 -16.55
CA THR A 57 9.74 0.15 -17.21
C THR A 57 9.56 1.16 -18.35
N ARG A 58 10.54 2.03 -18.60
CA ARG A 58 10.47 3.13 -19.57
C ARG A 58 9.26 4.04 -19.33
N LEU A 59 8.94 4.26 -18.06
CA LEU A 59 7.92 5.22 -17.68
C LEU A 59 8.54 6.62 -17.72
N ASP A 60 8.00 7.48 -18.58
CA ASP A 60 8.35 8.91 -18.59
C ASP A 60 7.72 9.56 -17.35
N VAL A 61 8.52 9.74 -16.31
CA VAL A 61 8.16 10.40 -15.03
C VAL A 61 8.79 11.77 -14.90
#